data_AF-A0A4Q7P315-F1
#
_entry.id   AF-A0A4Q7P315-F1
#
_cell.length_a   1.000
_cell.length_b   1.000
_cell.length_c   1.000
_cell.angle_alpha   90.00
_cell.angle_beta   90.00
_cell.angle_gamma   90.00
#
_symmetry.space_group_name_H-M   'P 1'
#
loop_
_entity.id
_entity.type
_entity.pdbx_description
1 polymer ?
#
loop_
_entity_poly.entity_id
_entity_poly.type
_entity_poly.pdbx_seq_one_letter_code
_entity_poly.pdbx_strand_id
1 'polypeptide(L)' 'MKVNSRMICPVRQSDGSWTTEVKEFEEEIPDLGRHSMICNKCGEKSYPECRKWCPMEKEHESKS' A
#
# COMPACT_ATOMS: atom_id res chain seq x y z
N MET A 1 5.64 4.49 -12.35
CA MET A 1 6.45 3.30 -11.96
C MET A 1 5.52 2.10 -11.90
N LYS A 2 5.90 0.96 -12.49
CA LYS A 2 5.18 -0.31 -12.32
C LYS A 2 5.60 -0.97 -11.01
N VAL A 3 4.63 -1.28 -10.15
CA VAL A 3 4.85 -1.95 -8.87
C VAL A 3 4.14 -3.29 -8.91
N ASN A 4 4.90 -4.35 -8.68
CA ASN A 4 4.36 -5.70 -8.52
C ASN A 4 4.18 -6.00 -7.03
N SER A 5 2.94 -6.27 -6.63
CA SER A 5 2.55 -6.57 -5.25
C SER A 5 2.09 -8.02 -5.14
N ARG A 6 2.49 -8.72 -4.07
CA ARG A 6 2.03 -10.08 -3.76
C ARG A 6 1.18 -10.04 -2.51
N MET A 7 -0.07 -10.49 -2.58
CA MET A 7 -1.01 -10.52 -1.46
C MET A 7 -1.40 -11.95 -1.13
N ILE A 8 -1.26 -12.33 0.14
CA ILE A 8 -1.76 -13.60 0.64
C ILE A 8 -3.25 -13.42 0.98
N CYS A 9 -4.11 -14.09 0.24
CA CYS A 9 -5.57 -14.02 0.39
C CYS A 9 -6.08 -15.30 1.07
N PRO A 10 -6.84 -15.21 2.16
CA PRO A 10 -7.52 -16.37 2.72
C PRO A 10 -8.63 -16.83 1.77
N VAL A 11 -8.72 -18.14 1.54
CA VAL A 11 -9.72 -18.76 0.66
C VAL A 11 -10.40 -19.89 1.40
N ARG A 12 -11.73 -19.89 1.36
CA ARG A 12 -12.54 -20.93 2.00
C ARG A 12 -12.70 -22.12 1.07
N GLN A 13 -12.35 -23.30 1.57
CA GLN A 13 -12.45 -24.56 0.84
C GLN A 13 -13.88 -25.12 0.90
N SER A 14 -14.20 -26.06 0.02
CA SER A 14 -15.53 -26.70 -0.05
C SER A 14 -15.86 -27.52 1.20
N ASP A 15 -14.85 -28.03 1.91
CA ASP A 15 -14.98 -28.76 3.17
C ASP A 15 -15.16 -27.84 4.39
N GLY A 16 -15.17 -26.53 4.18
CA GLY A 16 -15.33 -25.52 5.22
C GLY A 16 -14.03 -25.07 5.89
N SER A 17 -12.88 -25.70 5.57
CA SER A 17 -11.55 -25.28 6.03
C SER A 17 -11.08 -23.99 5.32
N TRP A 18 -10.01 -23.39 5.84
CA TRP A 18 -9.37 -22.21 5.26
C TRP A 18 -7.98 -22.55 4.75
N THR A 19 -7.65 -22.02 3.58
CA THR A 19 -6.29 -22.00 3.05
C THR A 19 -5.90 -20.58 2.67
N THR A 20 -4.69 -20.40 2.15
CA THR A 20 -4.24 -19.14 1.57
C THR A 20 -3.81 -19.32 0.11
N GLU A 21 -4.06 -18.30 -0.70
CA GLU A 21 -3.56 -18.19 -2.06
C GLU A 21 -2.73 -16.92 -2.21
N VAL A 22 -1.64 -16.99 -2.96
CA VAL A 22 -0.85 -15.80 -3.32
C VAL A 22 -1.41 -15.23 -4.60
N LYS A 23 -1.86 -13.98 -4.55
CA LYS A 23 -2.30 -13.22 -5.72
C LYS A 23 -1.28 -12.14 -6.04
N GLU A 24 -0.91 -12.05 -7.31
CA GLU A 24 0.03 -11.05 -7.80
C GLU A 24 -0.74 -9.93 -8.51
N PHE A 25 -0.39 -8.69 -8.23
CA PHE A 25 -1.03 -7.50 -8.77
C PHE A 25 0.04 -6.59 -9.36
N GLU A 26 -0.14 -6.20 -10.62
CA GLU A 26 0.63 -5.12 -11.22
C GLU A 26 -0.18 -3.83 -11.09
N GLU A 27 0.40 -2.81 -10.48
CA GLU A 27 -0.18 -1.48 -10.37
C GLU A 27 0.80 -0.44 -10.91
N GLU A 28 0.28 0.49 -11.70
CA GLU A 28 1.05 1.66 -12.12
C GLU A 28 0.84 2.81 -11.12
N ILE A 29 1.91 3.17 -10.42
CA ILE A 29 1.91 4.30 -9.48
C ILE A 29 2.60 5.48 -10.17
N PRO A 30 1.93 6.64 -10.34
CA PRO A 30 2.55 7.82 -10.93
C PRO A 30 3.67 8.33 -10.03
N ASP A 31 4.77 8.75 -10.63
CA ASP A 31 5.82 9.44 -9.87
C ASP A 31 5.45 10.92 -9.76
N LEU A 32 5.01 11.32 -8.57
CA LEU A 32 4.64 12.70 -8.25
C LEU A 32 5.80 13.46 -7.58
N GLY A 33 7.02 12.90 -7.58
CA GLY A 33 8.20 13.50 -6.94
C GLY A 33 8.11 13.55 -5.42
N ARG A 34 7.37 12.62 -4.80
CA ARG A 34 7.15 12.60 -3.35
C ARG A 34 8.17 11.70 -2.65
N HIS A 35 8.33 11.89 -1.34
CA HIS A 35 9.42 11.27 -0.57
C HIS A 35 9.30 9.75 -0.43
N SER A 36 8.13 9.16 -0.70
CA SER A 36 7.89 7.71 -0.64
C SER A 36 6.90 7.24 -1.71
N MET A 37 6.98 5.95 -2.04
CA MET A 37 6.08 5.32 -3.01
C MET A 37 4.62 5.38 -2.60
N ILE A 38 4.33 5.24 -1.31
CA ILE A 38 2.97 5.34 -0.80
C ILE A 38 2.44 6.77 -0.89
N CYS A 39 3.29 7.78 -0.71
CA CYS A 39 2.90 9.17 -0.92
C CYS A 39 2.63 9.49 -2.39
N ASN A 40 3.42 8.90 -3.31
CA ASN A 40 3.17 8.96 -4.75
C ASN A 40 1.81 8.34 -5.11
N LYS A 41 1.45 7.20 -4.51
CA LYS A 41 0.13 6.55 -4.69
C LYS A 41 -1.03 7.33 -4.08
N CYS A 42 -0.85 7.93 -2.90
CA CYS A 42 -1.92 8.59 -2.14
C CYS A 42 -2.57 9.75 -2.91
N GLY A 43 -1.79 10.48 -3.73
CA GLY A 43 -2.34 11.56 -4.57
C GLY A 43 -2.87 12.79 -3.81
N GLU A 44 -2.73 12.85 -2.48
CA GLU A 44 -3.21 13.97 -1.65
C GLU A 44 -2.69 15.33 -2.18
N LYS A 45 -3.59 16.26 -2.47
CA LYS A 45 -3.27 17.53 -3.15
C LYS A 45 -2.50 18.50 -2.27
N SER A 46 -2.72 18.42 -0.95
CA SER A 46 -2.03 19.25 0.04
C SER A 46 -0.60 18.80 0.34
N TYR A 47 -0.07 17.78 -0.35
CA TYR A 47 1.32 17.38 -0.20
C TYR A 47 2.27 18.57 -0.50
N PRO A 48 3.30 18.83 0.33
CA PRO A 48 3.79 18.00 1.45
C PRO A 48 3.14 18.30 2.81
N GLU A 49 2.29 19.32 2.93
CA GLU A 49 1.69 19.76 4.21
C GLU A 49 0.87 18.66 4.89
N CYS A 50 0.29 17.75 4.10
CA CYS A 50 -0.46 16.61 4.62
C CYS A 50 0.33 15.74 5.60
N ARG A 51 1.66 15.70 5.49
CA ARG A 51 2.54 14.88 6.32
C ARG A 51 2.42 15.20 7.82
N LYS A 52 2.10 16.45 8.18
CA LYS A 52 1.94 16.88 9.59
C LYS A 52 0.80 16.18 10.31
N TRP A 53 -0.25 15.81 9.58
CA TRP A 53 -1.45 15.18 10.12
C TRP A 53 -1.70 13.77 9.58
N CYS A 54 -0.90 13.31 8.60
CA CYS A 54 -1.04 12.01 7.98
C CYS A 54 -0.82 10.87 9.01
N PRO A 55 -1.81 10.00 9.24
CA PRO A 55 -1.65 8.88 10.16
C PRO A 55 -0.60 7.87 9.66
N MET A 56 -0.49 7.69 8.33
CA MET A 56 0.51 6.79 7.73
C MET A 56 1.94 7.30 7.96
N GLU A 57 2.16 8.61 7.87
CA GLU A 57 3.48 9.21 8.14
C GLU A 57 3.86 8.99 9.62
N LYS A 58 2.94 9.28 10.54
CA LYS A 58 3.15 9.11 11.98
C LYS A 58 3.45 7.67 12.37
N GLU A 59 2.74 6.71 11.77
CA GLU A 59 3.00 5.29 12.00
C GLU A 59 4.40 4.91 11.52
N HIS A 60 4.83 5.43 10.37
CA HIS A 60 6.16 5.17 9.83
C HIS A 60 7.27 5.76 10.72
N GLU A 61 7.10 6.99 11.21
CA GLU A 61 8.05 7.61 12.14
C GLU A 61 8.15 6.84 13.47
N SER A 62 7.03 6.33 14.00
CA SER A 62 7.03 5.58 15.27
C SER A 62 7.72 4.21 15.21
N LYS A 63 7.97 3.69 14.01
CA LYS A 63 8.62 2.39 13.78
C LYS A 63 10.06 2.52 13.28
N SER A 64 10.58 3.73 13.10
CA SER A 64 11.92 4.03 12.58
C SER A 64 12.94 4.33 13.68
#